data_AF-A0A845QYU4-F1
#
_entry.id   AF-A0A845QYU4-F1
#
_cell.length_a   1.000
_cell.length_b   1.000
_cell.length_c   1.000
_cell.angle_alpha   90.00
_cell.angle_beta   90.00
_cell.angle_gamma   90.00
#
_symmetry.space_group_name_H-M   'P 1'
#
loop_
_entity.id
_entity.type
_entity.pdbx_description
1 polymer ?
#
loop_
_entity_poly.entity_id
_entity_poly.type
_entity_poly.pdbx_seq_one_letter_code
_entity_poly.pdbx_strand_id
1 'polypeptide(L)'
;MDKKWPYMAKNHVKNYNSRKKEIENTLETLLNQLKNAPYKIYTKQNLVDDKYLIWEAMIGKQKIRVSEEEISKKQIIMRTSYNELVTEINKRRSIKDVLEEIITEKLI
;
A
#
# COMPACT_ATOMS: atom_id res chain seq x y z
N MET A 1 -7.09 37.71 1.00
CA MET A 1 -8.04 36.60 0.70
C MET A 1 -7.36 35.29 1.03
N ASP A 2 -7.82 34.62 2.10
CA ASP A 2 -7.33 33.33 2.59
C ASP A 2 -7.66 32.18 1.63
N LYS A 3 -6.93 32.13 0.52
CA LYS A 3 -6.98 31.01 -0.46
C LYS A 3 -6.17 29.79 0.01
N LYS A 4 -5.68 29.79 1.25
CA LYS A 4 -4.78 28.76 1.77
C LYS A 4 -5.52 27.44 2.03
N TRP A 5 -6.68 27.48 2.68
CA TRP A 5 -7.43 26.26 3.01
C TRP A 5 -8.02 25.54 1.77
N PRO A 6 -8.56 26.20 0.73
CA PRO A 6 -9.05 25.50 -0.45
C PRO A 6 -7.92 24.84 -1.25
N TYR A 7 -6.75 25.48 -1.29
CA TYR A 7 -5.56 24.91 -1.91
C TYR A 7 -5.05 23.67 -1.15
N MET A 8 -5.01 23.75 0.18
CA MET A 8 -4.67 22.60 1.03
C MET A 8 -5.65 21.43 0.85
N ALA A 9 -6.96 21.71 0.83
CA ALA A 9 -7.98 20.69 0.60
C ALA A 9 -7.82 20.03 -0.78
N LYS A 10 -7.62 20.82 -1.84
CA LYS A 10 -7.36 20.31 -3.19
C LYS A 10 -6.13 19.40 -3.24
N ASN A 11 -5.03 19.82 -2.62
CA ASN A 11 -3.81 19.03 -2.59
C ASN A 11 -3.98 17.74 -1.78
N HIS A 12 -4.69 17.79 -0.65
CA HIS A 12 -5.01 16.61 0.14
C HIS A 12 -5.79 15.58 -0.67
N VAL A 13 -6.87 16.00 -1.36
CA VAL A 13 -7.67 15.12 -2.22
C VAL A 13 -6.85 14.57 -3.39
N LYS A 14 -6.02 15.41 -4.03
CA LYS A 14 -5.14 14.96 -5.12
C LYS A 14 -4.15 13.90 -4.65
N ASN A 15 -3.51 14.12 -3.50
CA ASN A 15 -2.55 13.18 -2.93
C ASN A 15 -3.23 11.87 -2.54
N TYR A 16 -4.39 11.95 -1.89
CA TYR A 16 -5.21 10.79 -1.54
C TYR A 16 -5.58 9.96 -2.78
N ASN A 17 -6.10 10.59 -3.83
CA ASN A 17 -6.46 9.90 -5.08
C ASN A 17 -5.25 9.29 -5.78
N SER A 18 -4.14 10.02 -5.82
CA SER A 18 -2.88 9.50 -6.37
C SER A 18 -2.43 8.26 -5.62
N ARG A 19 -2.49 8.32 -4.29
CA ARG A 19 -2.06 7.22 -3.42
C ARG A 19 -2.94 6.00 -3.54
N LYS A 20 -4.26 6.19 -3.54
CA LYS A 20 -5.25 5.14 -3.80
C LYS A 20 -4.95 4.40 -5.10
N LYS A 21 -4.77 5.15 -6.20
CA LYS A 21 -4.48 4.59 -7.53
C LYS A 21 -3.16 3.82 -7.56
N GLU A 22 -2.13 4.34 -6.90
CA GLU A 22 -0.81 3.70 -6.81
C GLU A 22 -0.90 2.31 -6.15
N ILE A 23 -1.59 2.22 -5.01
CA ILE A 23 -1.78 0.96 -4.27
C ILE A 23 -2.65 0.00 -5.08
N GLU A 24 -3.79 0.48 -5.58
CA GLU A 24 -4.75 -0.34 -6.34
C GLU A 24 -4.11 -0.97 -7.59
N ASN A 25 -3.38 -0.17 -8.38
CA ASN A 25 -2.68 -0.67 -9.57
C ASN A 25 -1.59 -1.69 -9.23
N THR A 26 -0.86 -1.46 -8.14
CA THR A 26 0.23 -2.34 -7.72
C THR A 26 -0.34 -3.66 -7.21
N LEU A 27 -1.38 -3.61 -6.38
CA LEU A 27 -2.07 -4.79 -5.87
C LEU A 27 -2.70 -5.59 -7.02
N GLU A 28 -3.36 -4.92 -7.98
CA GLU A 28 -3.90 -5.57 -9.17
C GLU A 28 -2.83 -6.31 -9.97
N THR A 29 -1.68 -5.66 -10.17
CA THR A 29 -0.55 -6.23 -10.90
C THR A 29 -0.05 -7.51 -10.23
N LEU A 30 0.14 -7.49 -8.90
CA LEU A 30 0.58 -8.66 -8.13
C LEU A 30 -0.46 -9.79 -8.17
N LEU A 31 -1.74 -9.47 -8.01
CA LEU A 31 -2.81 -10.47 -8.09
C LEU A 31 -2.95 -11.06 -9.51
N ASN A 32 -2.69 -10.27 -10.55
CA ASN A 32 -2.67 -10.74 -11.93
C ASN A 32 -1.48 -11.67 -12.21
N GLN A 33 -0.32 -11.47 -11.56
CA GLN A 33 0.79 -12.42 -11.65
C GLN A 33 0.39 -13.79 -11.12
N LEU A 34 -0.32 -13.85 -9.99
CA LEU A 34 -0.84 -15.11 -9.41
C LEU A 34 -1.96 -15.72 -10.26
N LYS A 35 -2.80 -14.89 -10.88
CA LYS A 35 -3.91 -15.32 -11.74
C LYS A 35 -3.44 -15.99 -13.03
N ASN A 36 -2.33 -15.52 -13.59
CA ASN A 36 -1.83 -15.98 -14.88
C ASN A 36 -0.89 -17.20 -14.71
N ALA A 37 -0.48 -17.78 -15.84
CA ALA A 37 0.53 -18.83 -15.83
C ALA A 37 1.86 -18.28 -15.26
N PRO A 38 2.62 -19.10 -14.50
CA PRO A 38 2.43 -20.53 -14.26
C PRO A 38 1.46 -20.88 -13.10
N TYR A 39 1.05 -19.91 -12.28
CA TYR A 39 0.39 -20.20 -11.00
C TYR A 39 -1.11 -20.51 -11.12
N LYS A 40 -1.84 -19.81 -11.98
CA LYS A 40 -3.29 -20.01 -12.22
C LYS A 40 -4.15 -20.00 -10.94
N ILE A 41 -3.78 -19.19 -9.96
CA ILE A 41 -4.50 -19.06 -8.69
C ILE A 41 -5.65 -18.07 -8.87
N TYR A 42 -6.86 -18.44 -8.42
CA TYR A 42 -7.96 -17.48 -8.42
C TYR A 42 -7.62 -16.27 -7.54
N THR A 43 -7.70 -15.07 -8.10
CA THR A 43 -7.52 -13.83 -7.34
C THR A 43 -8.63 -12.83 -7.60
N LYS A 44 -8.97 -12.05 -6.57
CA LYS A 44 -9.92 -10.93 -6.65
C LYS A 44 -9.53 -9.88 -5.63
N GLN A 45 -9.63 -8.59 -5.96
CA GLN A 45 -9.52 -7.50 -4.99
C GLN A 45 -10.82 -6.70 -4.92
N ASN A 46 -11.12 -6.14 -3.76
CA ASN A 46 -12.17 -5.13 -3.59
C ASN A 46 -11.69 -4.08 -2.58
N LEU A 47 -11.95 -2.81 -2.85
CA LEU A 47 -11.83 -1.77 -1.84
C LEU A 47 -13.02 -1.87 -0.88
N VAL A 48 -12.75 -2.15 0.39
CA VAL A 48 -13.79 -2.33 1.41
C VAL A 48 -13.95 -1.12 2.33
N ASP A 49 -12.91 -0.29 2.42
CA ASP A 49 -12.98 1.00 3.11
C ASP A 49 -12.22 2.06 2.31
N ASP A 50 -12.96 2.99 1.73
CA ASP A 50 -12.37 4.10 0.97
C ASP A 50 -11.64 5.07 1.91
N LYS A 51 -12.28 5.45 3.03
CA LYS A 51 -11.75 6.46 3.96
C LYS A 51 -10.36 6.08 4.48
N TYR A 52 -10.17 4.80 4.83
CA TYR A 52 -8.91 4.28 5.35
C TYR A 52 -8.06 3.55 4.31
N LEU A 53 -8.50 3.51 3.04
CA LEU A 53 -7.84 2.80 1.95
C LEU A 53 -7.50 1.36 2.36
N ILE A 54 -8.56 0.57 2.57
CA ILE A 54 -8.47 -0.85 2.93
C ILE A 54 -8.99 -1.70 1.78
N TRP A 55 -8.14 -2.59 1.28
CA TRP A 55 -8.47 -3.58 0.27
C TRP A 55 -8.60 -4.97 0.89
N GLU A 56 -9.60 -5.72 0.45
CA GLU A 56 -9.65 -7.17 0.63
C GLU A 56 -9.18 -7.85 -0.64
N ALA A 57 -8.13 -8.66 -0.53
CA ALA A 57 -7.67 -9.52 -1.60
C ALA A 57 -8.00 -10.99 -1.29
N MET A 58 -8.68 -11.64 -2.22
CA MET A 58 -8.89 -13.08 -2.25
C MET A 58 -7.76 -13.71 -3.07
N ILE A 59 -7.10 -14.72 -2.51
CA ILE A 59 -6.07 -15.51 -3.17
C ILE A 59 -6.39 -16.99 -2.90
N GLY A 60 -6.87 -17.69 -3.93
CA GLY A 60 -7.46 -19.02 -3.79
C GLY A 60 -8.68 -18.98 -2.85
N LYS A 61 -8.61 -19.73 -1.76
CA LYS A 61 -9.64 -19.74 -0.69
C LYS A 61 -9.34 -18.78 0.46
N GLN A 62 -8.16 -18.16 0.47
CA GLN A 62 -7.72 -17.29 1.54
C GLN A 62 -8.15 -15.84 1.26
N LYS A 63 -8.50 -15.11 2.32
CA LYS A 63 -8.81 -13.68 2.27
C LYS A 63 -7.81 -12.94 3.14
N ILE A 64 -7.17 -11.93 2.57
CA ILE A 64 -6.28 -11.02 3.28
C ILE A 64 -6.83 -9.59 3.21
N ARG A 65 -6.48 -8.78 4.21
CA ARG A 65 -6.75 -7.34 4.25
C ARG A 65 -5.45 -6.57 4.18
N VAL A 66 -5.41 -5.55 3.34
CA VAL A 66 -4.27 -4.65 3.19
C VAL A 66 -4.75 -3.22 3.39
N SER A 67 -4.09 -2.46 4.26
CA SER A 67 -4.43 -1.06 4.51
C SER A 67 -3.29 -0.12 4.15
N GLU A 68 -3.63 1.11 3.76
CA GLU A 68 -2.62 2.15 3.54
C GLU A 68 -1.78 2.45 4.80
N GLU A 69 -2.36 2.31 5.99
CA GLU A 69 -1.63 2.48 7.24
C GLU A 69 -0.52 1.42 7.39
N GLU A 70 -0.83 0.17 7.11
CA GLU A 70 0.13 -0.94 7.15
C GLU A 70 1.23 -0.76 6.11
N ILE A 71 0.85 -0.41 4.87
CA ILE A 71 1.80 -0.14 3.78
C ILE A 71 2.73 1.00 4.19
N SER A 72 2.17 2.11 4.71
CA SER A 72 2.95 3.27 5.10
C SER A 72 3.96 2.95 6.20
N LYS A 73 3.56 2.17 7.22
CA LYS A 73 4.46 1.73 8.29
C LYS A 73 5.62 0.89 7.74
N LYS A 74 5.33 -0.11 6.90
CA LYS A 74 6.35 -1.00 6.32
C LYS A 74 7.22 -0.32 5.25
N GLN A 75 6.75 0.78 4.65
CA GLN A 75 7.53 1.55 3.68
C GLN A 75 8.66 2.39 4.31
N ILE A 76 8.59 2.70 5.60
CA ILE A 76 9.60 3.50 6.30
C ILE A 76 10.76 2.59 6.73
N ILE A 77 11.94 2.76 6.12
CA ILE A 77 13.16 2.13 6.64
C ILE A 77 13.72 3.03 7.72
N MET A 78 13.55 2.64 8.98
CA MET A 78 14.27 3.26 10.10
C MET A 78 15.68 2.68 10.14
N ARG A 79 16.70 3.50 9.86
CA ARG A 79 18.07 3.20 10.25
C ARG A 79 18.27 3.71 11.67
N THR A 80 18.49 2.80 12.62
CA THR A 80 19.08 3.15 13.91
C THR A 80 20.60 3.19 13.75
N SER A 81 21.17 4.38 13.61
CA SER A 81 22.60 4.58 13.82
C SER A 81 22.89 4.59 15.32
N TYR A 82 23.87 3.82 15.77
CA TYR A 82 24.15 3.58 17.20
C TYR A 82 24.67 4.82 17.96
N ASN A 83 24.81 5.99 17.31
CA ASN A 83 25.43 7.16 17.93
C ASN A 83 24.73 8.52 17.69
N GLU A 84 23.60 8.60 16.99
CA GLU A 84 22.97 9.91 16.73
C GLU A 84 21.44 9.84 16.81
N LEU A 85 20.87 10.77 17.57
CA LEU A 85 19.42 11.05 17.73
C LEU A 85 18.77 11.59 16.44
N VAL A 86 19.23 11.13 15.26
CA VAL A 86 18.75 11.58 13.96
C VAL A 86 18.19 10.38 13.22
N THR A 87 16.87 10.19 13.29
CA THR A 87 16.16 9.28 12.39
C THR A 87 16.13 9.89 10.99
N GLU A 88 17.20 9.69 10.21
CA GLU A 88 17.15 10.00 8.78
C GLU A 88 16.29 8.94 8.06
N ILE A 89 15.12 9.35 7.56
CA ILE A 89 14.26 8.55 6.68
C ILE A 89 14.92 8.51 5.30
N ASN A 90 16.00 7.74 5.16
CA ASN A 90 16.83 7.81 3.95
C ASN A 90 16.36 6.91 2.81
N LYS A 91 15.47 5.94 3.05
CA LYS A 91 14.93 5.08 1.98
C LYS A 91 13.47 4.69 2.25
N ARG A 92 12.58 5.03 1.33
CA ARG A 92 11.21 4.51 1.29
C ARG A 92 11.21 3.25 0.42
N ARG A 93 10.76 2.12 0.96
CA ARG A 93 10.58 0.90 0.14
C ARG A 93 9.52 1.13 -0.93
N SER A 94 9.63 0.44 -2.06
CA SER A 94 8.58 0.50 -3.07
C SER A 94 7.28 -0.08 -2.51
N ILE A 95 6.13 0.39 -3.00
CA ILE A 95 4.84 -0.21 -2.62
C ILE A 95 4.80 -1.69 -3.00
N LYS A 96 5.39 -2.03 -4.16
CA LYS A 96 5.46 -3.39 -4.65
C LYS A 96 6.10 -4.32 -3.61
N ASP A 97 7.31 -4.01 -3.15
CA ASP A 97 8.03 -4.86 -2.20
C ASP A 97 7.27 -5.01 -0.88
N VAL A 98 6.60 -3.94 -0.43
CA VAL A 98 5.82 -3.96 0.81
C VAL A 98 4.54 -4.77 0.64
N LEU A 99 3.86 -4.67 -0.50
CA LEU A 99 2.67 -5.46 -0.79
C LEU A 99 3.02 -6.95 -0.93
N GLU A 100 4.12 -7.29 -1.60
CA GLU A 100 4.62 -8.68 -1.71
C GLU A 100 4.89 -9.28 -0.32
N GLU A 101 5.51 -8.50 0.58
CA GLU A 101 5.73 -8.90 1.97
C GLU A 101 4.40 -9.11 2.73
N ILE A 102 3.48 -8.13 2.70
CA ILE A 102 2.19 -8.23 3.39
C ILE A 102 1.39 -9.44 2.90
N ILE A 103 1.35 -9.66 1.58
CA ILE A 103 0.65 -10.82 0.98
C ILE A 103 1.27 -12.11 1.50
N THR A 104 2.60 -12.22 1.49
CA THR A 104 3.30 -13.43 1.91
C THR A 104 3.11 -13.71 3.40
N GLU A 105 3.27 -12.70 4.27
CA GLU A 105 3.10 -12.82 5.71
C GLU A 105 1.69 -13.27 6.12
N LYS A 106 0.66 -12.82 5.39
CA LYS A 106 -0.75 -13.10 5.73
C LYS A 106 -1.30 -14.39 5.11
N LEU A 107 -0.56 -15.03 4.21
CA LEU A 107 -0.93 -16.30 3.60
C LEU A 107 -0.29 -17.52 4.29
N ILE A 108 0.68 -17.28 5.17
CA ILE A 108 1.35 -18.28 6.03
C ILE A 108 0.56 -18.43 7.33
#